data_AF-A0A140PPY0-F1
#
_entry.id   AF-A0A140PPY0-F1
#
_cell.length_a   1.000
_cell.length_b   1.000
_cell.length_c   1.000
_cell.angle_alpha   90.00
_cell.angle_beta   90.00
_cell.angle_gamma   90.00
#
_symmetry.space_group_name_H-M   'P 1'
#
loop_
_entity.id
_entity.type
_entity.pdbx_description
1 polymer ?
#
loop_
_entity_poly.entity_id
_entity_poly.type
_entity_poly.pdbx_seq_one_letter_code
_entity_poly.pdbx_strand_id
1 'polypeptide(L)'
;MPKTELSFPDLYLKNISKKFKETGFKILQEQEAFCPIKFYDIGALVWYAHIIEWEFPNFSVNNCLENLFKAQEILEKQGVVEGKIHRFLIVAQK
;
A
#
# COMPACT_ATOMS: atom_id res chain seq x y z
N MET A 1 8.61 10.02 -4.13
CA MET A 1 9.57 10.28 -3.04
C MET A 1 10.74 9.31 -3.20
N PRO A 2 11.97 9.77 -3.48
CA PRO A 2 13.10 8.87 -3.58
C PRO A 2 13.58 8.49 -2.17
N LYS A 3 13.64 7.19 -1.89
CA LYS A 3 14.09 6.58 -0.61
C LYS A 3 13.20 6.86 0.61
N THR A 4 11.91 6.56 0.51
CA THR A 4 11.05 6.47 1.70
C THR A 4 11.24 5.09 2.33
N GLU A 5 11.62 5.04 3.61
CA GLU A 5 11.59 3.80 4.39
C GLU A 5 10.15 3.24 4.41
N LEU A 6 10.00 1.92 4.43
CA LEU A 6 8.67 1.32 4.53
C LEU A 6 8.01 1.79 5.83
N SER A 7 6.82 2.36 5.74
CA SER A 7 6.08 2.82 6.93
C SER A 7 5.77 1.67 7.90
N PHE A 8 5.60 0.45 7.39
CA PHE A 8 5.20 -0.73 8.17
C PHE A 8 5.96 -2.00 7.76
N PRO A 9 7.28 -2.10 8.03
CA PRO A 9 8.09 -3.25 7.62
C PRO A 9 7.68 -4.55 8.32
N ASP A 10 7.01 -4.43 9.46
CA ASP A 10 6.51 -5.55 10.26
C ASP A 10 5.11 -6.03 9.85
N LEU A 11 4.38 -5.27 9.03
CA LEU A 11 2.99 -5.56 8.66
C LEU A 11 2.91 -6.55 7.50
N TYR A 12 3.48 -7.73 7.72
CA TYR A 12 3.44 -8.86 6.80
C TYR A 12 2.82 -10.07 7.47
N LEU A 13 2.09 -10.91 6.71
CA LEU A 13 1.38 -12.07 7.25
C LEU A 13 2.28 -12.90 8.16
N LYS A 14 3.48 -13.23 7.68
CA LYS A 14 4.48 -14.03 8.40
C LYS A 14 4.83 -13.43 9.76
N ASN A 15 5.08 -12.12 9.81
CA ASN A 15 5.53 -11.42 11.01
C ASN A 15 4.39 -11.31 12.03
N ILE A 16 3.19 -10.96 11.57
CA ILE A 16 2.01 -10.82 12.43
C ILE A 16 1.55 -12.20 12.94
N SER A 17 1.51 -13.22 12.07
CA SER A 17 1.25 -14.62 12.45
C SER A 17 2.15 -15.09 13.59
N LYS A 18 3.47 -14.83 13.47
CA LYS A 18 4.45 -15.18 14.49
C LYS A 18 4.12 -14.49 15.82
N LYS A 19 3.82 -13.19 15.82
CA LYS A 19 3.44 -12.43 17.03
C LYS A 19 2.18 -13.00 17.70
N PHE A 20 1.18 -13.43 16.93
CA PHE A 20 -0.02 -14.09 17.49
C PHE A 20 0.32 -15.43 18.15
N LYS A 21 1.14 -16.27 17.51
CA LYS A 21 1.56 -17.56 18.07
C LYS A 21 2.36 -17.39 19.36
N GLU A 22 3.29 -16.43 19.39
CA GLU A 22 4.12 -16.12 20.57
C GLU A 22 3.29 -15.58 21.75
N THR A 23 2.14 -14.97 21.49
CA THR A 23 1.21 -14.49 22.52
C THR A 23 0.17 -15.54 22.95
N GLY A 24 0.32 -16.79 22.48
CA GLY A 24 -0.50 -17.93 22.88
C GLY A 24 -1.78 -18.12 22.05
N PHE A 25 -1.98 -17.34 20.99
CA PHE A 25 -3.12 -17.56 20.10
C PHE A 25 -2.88 -18.76 19.17
N LYS A 26 -3.92 -19.54 18.97
CA LYS A 26 -4.00 -20.53 17.90
C LYS A 26 -4.49 -19.86 16.63
N ILE A 27 -3.68 -19.92 15.58
CA ILE A 27 -4.11 -19.50 14.24
C ILE A 27 -5.05 -20.55 13.66
N LEU A 28 -6.22 -20.10 13.21
CA LEU A 28 -7.23 -20.92 12.54
C LEU A 28 -7.16 -20.79 11.01
N GLN A 29 -6.82 -19.59 10.51
CA GLN A 29 -6.73 -19.30 9.08
C GLN A 29 -5.74 -18.17 8.81
N GLU A 30 -5.02 -18.29 7.70
CA GLU A 30 -4.09 -17.29 7.17
C GLU A 30 -4.26 -17.20 5.66
N GLN A 31 -4.32 -15.98 5.12
CA GLN A 31 -4.30 -15.72 3.68
C GLN A 31 -3.48 -14.48 3.40
N GLU A 32 -2.79 -14.46 2.25
CA GLU A 32 -1.99 -13.33 1.80
C GLU A 32 -2.22 -13.12 0.31
N ALA A 33 -2.32 -11.86 -0.09
CA ALA A 33 -2.57 -11.46 -1.46
C ALA A 33 -1.75 -10.23 -1.83
N PHE A 34 -1.13 -10.28 -3.00
CA PHE A 34 -0.48 -9.15 -3.64
C PHE A 34 -1.29 -8.79 -4.89
N CYS A 35 -2.09 -7.74 -4.78
CA CYS A 35 -3.01 -7.35 -5.84
C CYS A 35 -2.51 -6.09 -6.55
N PRO A 36 -2.78 -5.93 -7.84
CA PRO A 36 -2.63 -4.63 -8.47
C PRO A 36 -3.69 -3.66 -7.93
N ILE A 37 -3.30 -2.40 -7.75
CA ILE A 37 -4.23 -1.27 -7.66
C ILE A 37 -4.10 -0.47 -8.94
N LYS A 38 -5.22 -0.05 -9.53
CA LYS A 38 -5.24 0.62 -10.83
C LYS A 38 -5.90 1.98 -10.70
N PHE A 39 -5.24 3.00 -11.23
CA PHE A 39 -5.75 4.36 -11.31
C PHE A 39 -5.91 4.74 -12.78
N TYR A 40 -7.14 5.10 -13.14
CA TYR A 40 -7.51 5.57 -14.49
C TYR A 40 -7.66 7.09 -14.54
N ASP A 41 -7.42 7.75 -13.42
CA ASP A 41 -7.51 9.20 -13.23
C ASP A 41 -6.43 9.63 -12.24
N ILE A 42 -5.68 10.70 -12.57
CA ILE A 42 -4.62 11.20 -11.69
C ILE A 42 -5.20 11.90 -10.46
N GLY A 43 -6.40 12.50 -10.56
CA GLY A 43 -7.10 13.06 -9.40
C GLY A 43 -7.37 11.99 -8.34
N ALA A 44 -7.80 10.79 -8.75
CA ALA A 44 -8.01 9.64 -7.86
C ALA A 44 -6.70 9.18 -7.19
N LEU A 45 -5.58 9.16 -7.92
CA LEU A 45 -4.26 8.86 -7.34
C LEU A 45 -3.84 9.92 -6.30
N VAL A 46 -4.06 11.20 -6.60
CA VAL A 46 -3.76 12.32 -5.68
C VAL A 46 -4.61 12.22 -4.42
N TRP A 47 -5.92 11.97 -4.57
CA TRP A 47 -6.84 11.80 -3.44
C TRP A 47 -6.44 10.61 -2.56
N TYR A 48 -6.08 9.48 -3.18
CA TYR A 48 -5.59 8.29 -2.47
C TYR A 48 -4.33 8.60 -1.64
N ALA A 49 -3.34 9.25 -2.25
CA ALA A 49 -2.10 9.62 -1.56
C ALA A 49 -2.34 10.67 -0.46
N HIS A 50 -3.34 11.54 -0.61
CA HIS A 50 -3.66 12.57 0.37
C HIS A 50 -4.30 12.01 1.64
N ILE A 51 -5.22 11.05 1.53
CA ILE A 51 -5.94 10.52 2.69
C ILE A 51 -5.12 9.50 3.48
N ILE A 52 -4.22 8.77 2.83
CA ILE A 52 -3.44 7.70 3.45
C ILE A 52 -2.11 8.27 3.93
N GLU A 53 -2.18 9.22 4.87
CA GLU A 53 -1.02 9.95 5.39
C GLU A 53 0.03 9.03 6.02
N TRP A 54 -0.40 7.88 6.56
CA TRP A 54 0.52 6.89 7.12
C TRP A 54 1.37 6.17 6.06
N GLU A 55 0.86 6.06 4.82
CA GLU A 55 1.59 5.48 3.69
C GLU A 55 2.37 6.56 2.93
N PHE A 56 1.81 7.76 2.83
CA PHE A 56 2.42 8.91 2.13
C PHE A 56 2.55 10.12 3.06
N PRO A 57 3.42 10.06 4.08
CA PRO A 57 3.57 11.16 5.02
C PRO A 57 4.04 12.43 4.30
N ASN A 58 3.41 13.56 4.62
CA ASN A 58 3.69 14.87 4.02
C ASN A 58 3.45 14.94 2.50
N PHE A 59 2.55 14.10 1.97
CA PHE A 59 2.16 14.22 0.58
C PHE A 59 1.53 15.61 0.31
N SER A 60 2.03 16.25 -0.74
CA SER A 60 1.39 17.43 -1.33
C SER A 60 1.59 17.39 -2.85
N VAL A 61 0.62 17.93 -3.59
CA VAL A 61 0.70 18.03 -5.06
C VAL A 61 1.95 18.78 -5.47
N ASN A 62 2.26 19.90 -4.80
CA ASN A 62 3.43 20.73 -5.11
C ASN A 62 4.75 19.96 -4.93
N ASN A 63 4.89 19.19 -3.84
CA ASN A 63 6.11 18.43 -3.56
C ASN A 63 6.30 17.23 -4.51
N CYS A 64 5.21 16.76 -5.12
CA CYS A 64 5.22 15.57 -5.98
C CYS A 64 4.90 15.88 -7.45
N LEU A 65 4.86 17.15 -7.85
CA LEU A 65 4.34 17.60 -9.14
C LEU A 65 5.01 16.91 -10.33
N GLU A 66 6.35 16.82 -10.34
CA GLU A 66 7.09 16.13 -11.40
C GLU A 66 6.74 14.64 -11.51
N ASN A 67 6.49 13.97 -10.38
CA ASN A 67 6.09 12.56 -10.38
C ASN A 67 4.64 12.39 -10.83
N LEU A 68 3.77 13.36 -10.53
CA LEU A 68 2.39 13.37 -11.01
C LEU A 68 2.34 13.59 -12.53
N PHE A 69 3.21 14.42 -13.10
CA PHE A 69 3.34 14.53 -14.56
C PHE A 69 3.80 13.22 -15.19
N LYS A 70 4.78 12.55 -14.59
CA LYS A 70 5.18 11.20 -15.05
C LYS A 70 4.04 10.20 -14.97
N ALA A 71 3.23 10.25 -13.91
CA ALA A 71 2.05 9.41 -13.78
C ALA A 71 1.02 9.72 -14.86
N GLN A 72 0.79 11.00 -15.18
CA GLN A 72 -0.06 11.42 -16.28
C GLN A 72 0.45 10.90 -17.63
N GLU A 73 1.75 10.99 -17.91
CA GLU A 73 2.34 10.43 -19.15
C GLU A 73 2.14 8.91 -19.25
N ILE A 74 2.25 8.19 -18.13
CA ILE A 74 1.98 6.75 -18.07
C ILE A 74 0.51 6.48 -18.38
N LEU A 75 -0.40 7.26 -17.77
CA LEU A 75 -1.84 7.14 -18.00
C LEU A 75 -2.19 7.37 -19.48
N GLU A 76 -1.62 8.39 -20.12
CA GLU A 76 -1.85 8.69 -21.54
C GLU A 76 -1.33 7.60 -22.48
N LYS A 77 -0.18 6.99 -22.15
CA LYS A 77 0.44 5.94 -22.97
C LYS A 77 -0.18 4.56 -22.77
N GLN A 78 -0.55 4.22 -21.54
CA GLN A 78 -0.94 2.86 -21.16
C GLN A 78 -2.44 2.75 -20.84
N GLY A 79 -3.14 3.87 -20.70
CA GLY A 79 -4.54 3.93 -20.27
C GLY A 79 -4.73 3.67 -18.78
N VAL A 80 -3.67 3.41 -18.01
CA VAL A 80 -3.74 3.10 -16.57
C VAL A 80 -2.41 3.36 -15.87
N VAL A 81 -2.47 3.79 -14.61
CA VAL A 81 -1.34 3.79 -13.68
C VAL A 81 -1.54 2.65 -12.68
N GLU A 82 -0.61 1.70 -12.65
CA GLU A 82 -0.70 0.53 -11.77
C GLU A 82 0.27 0.63 -10.59
N GLY A 83 -0.26 0.40 -9.39
CA GLY A 83 0.50 0.18 -8.16
C GLY A 83 0.35 -1.27 -7.68
N LYS A 84 1.02 -1.60 -6.58
CA LYS A 84 0.88 -2.89 -5.90
C LYS A 84 0.40 -2.67 -4.48
N ILE A 85 -0.59 -3.44 -4.06
CA ILE A 85 -1.08 -3.47 -2.69
C ILE A 85 -0.88 -4.86 -2.11
N HIS A 86 -0.57 -4.88 -0.82
CA HIS A 86 -0.38 -6.10 -0.06
C HIS A 86 -1.45 -6.18 1.02
N ARG A 87 -2.16 -7.31 1.08
CA ARG A 87 -3.23 -7.55 2.03
C ARG A 87 -3.09 -8.94 2.61
N PHE A 88 -3.43 -9.10 3.88
CA PHE A 88 -3.50 -10.41 4.51
C PHE A 88 -4.68 -10.50 5.47
N LEU A 89 -5.14 -11.74 5.70
CA LEU A 89 -6.19 -12.10 6.64
C LEU A 89 -5.59 -13.08 7.65
N ILE A 90 -5.88 -12.86 8.94
CA ILE A 90 -5.59 -13.80 10.02
C ILE A 90 -6.88 -14.01 10.82
N VAL A 91 -7.26 -15.26 11.01
CA VAL A 91 -8.28 -15.66 12.00
C VAL A 91 -7.56 -16.41 13.11
N ALA A 92 -7.69 -15.93 14.34
CA ALA A 92 -7.01 -16.49 15.50
C ALA A 92 -7.98 -16.68 16.68
N GLN A 93 -7.72 -17.70 17.48
CA GLN A 93 -8.46 -18.03 18.70
C GLN A 93 -7.50 -18.00 19.88
N LYS A 94 -7.92 -17.41 21.00
CA LYS A 94 -7.18 -17.44 22.26
C LYS A 94 -7.49 -18.72 23.03
#